data_AF-A0A497MA43-F1
#
_entry.id   AF-A0A497MA43-F1
#
_cell.length_a   1.000
_cell.length_b   1.000
_cell.length_c   1.000
_cell.angle_alpha   90.00
_cell.angle_beta   90.00
_cell.angle_gamma   90.00
#
_symmetry.space_group_name_H-M   'P 1'
#
loop_
_entity.id
_entity.type
_entity.pdbx_description
1 polymer ?
#
loop_
_entity_poly.entity_id
_entity_poly.type
_entity_poly.pdbx_seq_one_letter_code
_entity_poly.pdbx_strand_id
1 'polypeptide(L)'
;MRVEEFLAKILSKPSSPVEALMDRGAASLGDSYLNFAFSLAQSLEGGRPKGLRLDNRLLAEAVRKAGLRGKLPKRLSRRDIGGAAEALLAYAAAGGLLSTESLVERLRVKDRGKLVEALACLLKEAYRWLENAEG
;
A
#
# COMPACT_ATOMS: atom_id res chain seq x y z
N MET A 1 6.51 -18.07 -10.38
CA MET A 1 5.63 -17.88 -9.21
C MET A 1 5.88 -16.49 -8.68
N ARG A 2 4.85 -15.65 -8.67
CA ARG A 2 4.97 -14.24 -8.28
C ARG A 2 4.54 -14.04 -6.82
N VAL A 3 5.03 -13.00 -6.15
CA VAL A 3 4.72 -12.75 -4.72
C VAL A 3 3.21 -12.59 -4.51
N GLU A 4 2.53 -11.98 -5.47
CA GLU A 4 1.09 -11.73 -5.46
C GLU A 4 0.27 -13.02 -5.41
N GLU A 5 0.77 -14.11 -6.01
CA GLU A 5 0.10 -15.42 -5.99
C GLU A 5 0.08 -16.03 -4.59
N PHE A 6 1.04 -15.67 -3.73
CA PHE A 6 1.01 -16.04 -2.32
C PHE A 6 0.08 -15.15 -1.51
N LEU A 7 0.08 -13.84 -1.78
CA LEU A 7 -0.85 -12.90 -1.15
C LEU A 7 -2.29 -13.30 -1.44
N ALA A 8 -2.61 -13.67 -2.68
CA ALA A 8 -3.93 -14.11 -3.12
C ALA A 8 -4.43 -15.39 -2.43
N LYS A 9 -3.54 -16.24 -1.89
CA LYS A 9 -3.93 -17.44 -1.13
C LYS A 9 -4.38 -17.12 0.30
N ILE A 10 -4.04 -15.94 0.80
CA ILE A 10 -4.27 -15.53 2.20
C ILE A 10 -5.31 -14.40 2.26
N LEU A 11 -5.22 -13.45 1.33
CA LEU A 11 -6.08 -12.29 1.23
C LEU A 11 -7.20 -12.54 0.21
N SER A 12 -8.35 -13.01 0.69
CA SER A 12 -9.57 -13.07 -0.10
C SER A 12 -10.05 -11.67 -0.44
N LYS A 13 -10.61 -11.47 -1.63
CA LYS A 13 -11.16 -10.18 -2.07
C LYS A 13 -12.15 -9.63 -1.01
N PRO A 14 -11.98 -8.38 -0.56
CA PRO A 14 -12.89 -7.76 0.40
C PRO A 14 -14.23 -7.43 -0.27
N SER A 15 -15.30 -7.36 0.51
CA SER A 15 -16.64 -7.02 0.02
C SER A 15 -16.75 -5.54 -0.34
N SER A 16 -15.87 -4.70 0.23
CA SER A 16 -15.71 -3.32 -0.20
C SER A 16 -14.34 -2.69 0.03
N PRO A 17 -13.99 -1.58 -0.66
CA PRO A 17 -12.79 -0.80 -0.36
C PRO A 17 -12.75 -0.30 1.09
N VAL A 18 -13.90 0.02 1.70
CA VAL A 18 -13.94 0.47 3.10
C VAL A 18 -13.60 -0.67 4.04
N GLU A 19 -14.08 -1.88 3.76
CA GLU A 19 -13.67 -3.09 4.48
C GLU A 19 -12.16 -3.33 4.33
N ALA A 20 -11.63 -3.23 3.11
CA ALA A 20 -10.21 -3.38 2.82
C ALA A 20 -9.34 -2.42 3.65
N LEU A 21 -9.75 -1.15 3.74
CA LEU A 21 -9.05 -0.11 4.51
C LEU A 21 -9.05 -0.36 6.02
N MET A 22 -9.97 -1.20 6.53
CA MET A 22 -10.14 -1.44 7.97
C MET A 22 -9.65 -2.83 8.40
N ASP A 23 -9.18 -3.66 7.48
CA ASP A 23 -8.63 -4.98 7.79
C ASP A 23 -7.24 -4.87 8.42
N ARG A 24 -7.18 -5.17 9.73
CA ARG A 24 -5.93 -5.12 10.52
C ARG A 24 -4.99 -6.29 10.22
N GLY A 25 -5.52 -7.45 9.84
CA GLY A 25 -4.71 -8.60 9.46
C GLY A 25 -3.99 -8.33 8.14
N ALA A 26 -4.73 -7.84 7.14
CA ALA A 26 -4.17 -7.39 5.88
C ALA A 26 -3.19 -6.23 6.08
N ALA A 27 -3.48 -5.27 6.97
CA ALA A 27 -2.55 -4.20 7.30
C ALA A 27 -1.21 -4.73 7.86
N SER A 28 -1.25 -5.68 8.80
CA SER A 28 -0.03 -6.24 9.39
C SER A 28 0.84 -6.98 8.38
N LEU A 29 0.22 -7.74 7.45
CA LEU A 29 0.95 -8.39 6.36
C LEU A 29 1.46 -7.35 5.35
N GLY A 30 0.62 -6.34 5.05
CA GLY A 30 0.91 -5.21 4.18
C GLY A 30 2.11 -4.40 4.64
N ASP A 31 2.27 -4.11 5.94
CA ASP A 31 3.47 -3.42 6.48
C ASP A 31 4.74 -4.19 6.10
N SER A 32 4.75 -5.51 6.30
CA SER A 32 5.92 -6.34 5.98
C SER A 32 6.19 -6.38 4.48
N TYR A 33 5.15 -6.53 3.67
CA TYR A 33 5.23 -6.53 2.21
C TYR A 33 5.75 -5.19 1.65
N LEU A 34 5.18 -4.07 2.10
CA LEU A 34 5.58 -2.74 1.65
C LEU A 34 6.99 -2.38 2.13
N ASN A 35 7.38 -2.77 3.35
CA ASN A 35 8.75 -2.59 3.83
C ASN A 35 9.77 -3.35 2.98
N PHE A 36 9.43 -4.56 2.52
CA PHE A 36 10.26 -5.32 1.58
C PHE A 36 10.38 -4.59 0.23
N ALA A 37 9.26 -4.22 -0.39
CA ALA A 37 9.26 -3.53 -1.68
C ALA A 37 10.01 -2.18 -1.60
N PHE A 38 9.81 -1.42 -0.53
CA PHE A 38 10.51 -0.15 -0.29
C PHE A 38 12.01 -0.35 -0.07
N SER A 39 12.41 -1.35 0.73
CA SER A 39 13.82 -1.69 0.91
C SER A 39 14.50 -2.03 -0.41
N LEU A 40 13.83 -2.82 -1.25
CA LEU A 40 14.33 -3.21 -2.56
C LEU A 40 14.44 -1.99 -3.50
N ALA A 41 13.41 -1.16 -3.57
CA ALA A 41 13.41 0.08 -4.37
C ALA A 41 14.59 1.00 -4.00
N GLN A 42 14.81 1.22 -2.71
CA GLN A 42 15.91 2.08 -2.24
C GLN A 42 17.29 1.43 -2.35
N SER A 43 17.34 0.10 -2.41
CA SER A 43 18.57 -0.66 -2.69
C SER A 43 18.96 -0.51 -4.16
N LEU A 44 18.01 -0.70 -5.08
CA LEU A 44 18.20 -0.52 -6.52
C LEU A 44 18.57 0.92 -6.86
N GLU A 45 17.87 1.90 -6.28
CA GLU A 45 18.17 3.32 -6.47
C GLU A 45 19.54 3.73 -5.92
N GLY A 46 20.03 3.02 -4.91
CA GLY A 46 21.31 3.29 -4.28
C GLY A 46 22.47 2.43 -4.80
N GLY A 47 22.22 1.45 -5.66
CA GLY A 47 23.23 0.48 -6.11
C GLY A 47 23.82 -0.41 -5.00
N ARG A 48 23.17 -0.52 -3.85
CA ARG A 48 23.67 -1.33 -2.71
C ARG A 48 22.52 -1.84 -1.82
N PRO A 49 22.65 -3.00 -1.17
CA PRO A 49 21.62 -3.53 -0.28
C PRO A 49 21.29 -2.58 0.89
N LYS A 50 20.01 -2.39 1.18
CA LYS A 50 19.48 -1.63 2.32
C LYS A 50 18.27 -2.35 2.92
N GLY A 51 18.16 -2.33 4.25
CA GLY A 51 16.94 -2.68 4.98
C GLY A 51 16.32 -1.42 5.55
N LEU A 52 15.20 -0.98 4.99
CA LEU A 52 14.50 0.24 5.39
C LEU A 52 13.04 -0.06 5.73
N ARG A 53 12.49 0.73 6.64
CA ARG A 53 11.04 0.74 6.90
C ARG A 53 10.43 1.99 6.30
N LEU A 54 9.27 1.82 5.69
CA LEU A 54 8.47 2.93 5.22
C LEU A 54 7.84 3.63 6.42
N ASP A 55 8.13 4.93 6.60
CA ASP A 55 7.60 5.66 7.75
C ASP A 55 6.08 5.78 7.63
N ASN A 56 5.36 5.29 8.64
CA ASN A 56 3.91 5.41 8.76
C ASN A 56 3.42 6.87 8.63
N ARG A 57 4.26 7.87 8.92
CA ARG A 57 3.94 9.28 8.64
C ARG A 57 3.69 9.53 7.15
N LEU A 58 4.53 8.98 6.28
CA LEU A 58 4.42 9.12 4.83
C LEU A 58 3.18 8.39 4.31
N LEU A 59 2.90 7.18 4.81
CA LEU A 59 1.68 6.45 4.46
C LEU A 59 0.42 7.22 4.87
N ALA A 60 0.38 7.74 6.11
CA ALA A 60 -0.76 8.53 6.57
C ALA A 60 -0.92 9.85 5.80
N GLU A 61 0.18 10.45 5.34
CA GLU A 61 0.14 11.61 4.45
C GLU A 61 -0.39 11.24 3.06
N ALA A 62 0.08 10.12 2.49
CA ALA A 62 -0.40 9.60 1.22
C ALA A 62 -1.91 9.30 1.25
N VAL A 63 -2.44 8.73 2.33
CA VAL A 63 -3.90 8.51 2.51
C VAL A 63 -4.69 9.83 2.48
N ARG A 64 -4.18 10.88 3.13
CA ARG A 64 -4.83 12.20 3.09
C ARG A 64 -4.80 12.77 1.67
N LYS A 65 -3.63 12.70 1.03
CA LYS A 65 -3.42 13.19 -0.35
C LYS A 65 -4.22 12.40 -1.39
N ALA A 66 -4.46 11.12 -1.10
CA ALA A 66 -5.33 10.26 -1.88
C ALA A 66 -6.82 10.64 -1.77
N GLY A 67 -7.20 11.50 -0.80
CA GLY A 67 -8.59 11.81 -0.47
C GLY A 67 -9.29 10.71 0.35
N LEU A 68 -8.58 9.62 0.66
CA LEU A 68 -9.14 8.45 1.34
C LEU A 68 -9.36 8.69 2.84
N ARG A 69 -8.76 9.72 3.42
CA ARG A 69 -9.01 10.09 4.83
C ARG A 69 -10.50 10.32 5.11
N GLY A 70 -11.26 10.84 4.15
CA GLY A 70 -12.70 11.05 4.26
C GLY A 70 -13.53 9.76 4.25
N LYS A 71 -12.95 8.64 3.81
CA LYS A 71 -13.57 7.30 3.81
C LYS A 71 -13.34 6.55 5.13
N LEU A 72 -12.39 7.01 5.95
CA LEU A 72 -12.03 6.39 7.23
C LEU A 72 -12.79 7.00 8.42
N PRO A 73 -13.03 6.23 9.50
CA PRO A 73 -13.57 6.76 10.75
C PRO A 73 -12.85 8.01 11.25
N LYS A 74 -13.59 8.91 11.93
CA LYS A 74 -13.03 10.19 12.41
C LYS A 74 -11.93 10.00 13.46
N ARG A 75 -12.08 9.03 14.38
CA ARG A 75 -11.18 8.81 15.52
C ARG A 75 -10.19 7.67 15.23
N LEU A 76 -9.21 7.95 14.38
CA LEU A 76 -8.10 7.02 14.08
C LEU A 76 -6.76 7.67 14.42
N SER A 77 -5.85 6.87 14.98
CA SER A 77 -4.47 7.29 15.18
C SER A 77 -3.74 7.40 13.84
N ARG A 78 -2.57 8.05 13.83
CA ARG A 78 -1.72 8.08 12.64
C ARG A 78 -1.33 6.66 12.19
N ARG A 79 -1.08 5.75 13.14
CA ARG A 79 -0.75 4.34 12.86
C ARG A 79 -1.90 3.66 12.13
N ASP A 80 -3.13 3.81 12.61
CA ASP A 80 -4.31 3.22 11.98
C ASP A 80 -4.51 3.74 10.55
N ILE A 81 -4.28 5.03 10.32
CA ILE A 81 -4.37 5.63 8.97
C ILE A 81 -3.27 5.05 8.05
N GLY A 82 -2.05 4.84 8.56
CA GLY A 82 -0.99 4.17 7.80
C GLY A 82 -1.34 2.72 7.47
N GLY A 83 -1.88 1.98 8.46
CA GLY A 83 -2.36 0.61 8.30
C GLY A 83 -3.43 0.48 7.23
N ALA A 84 -4.31 1.47 7.07
CA ALA A 84 -5.29 1.47 5.99
C ALA A 84 -4.64 1.49 4.60
N ALA A 85 -3.53 2.22 4.43
CA ALA A 85 -2.76 2.18 3.18
C ALA A 85 -2.07 0.83 2.96
N GLU A 86 -1.50 0.26 4.02
CA GLU A 86 -0.85 -1.07 3.98
C GLU A 86 -1.82 -2.15 3.54
N ALA A 87 -3.02 -2.20 4.16
CA ALA A 87 -4.06 -3.15 3.82
C ALA A 87 -4.53 -2.98 2.37
N LEU A 88 -4.83 -1.75 1.95
CA LEU A 88 -5.35 -1.48 0.60
C LEU A 88 -4.34 -1.88 -0.49
N LEU A 89 -3.05 -1.58 -0.31
CA LEU A 89 -2.02 -1.95 -1.29
C LEU A 89 -1.73 -3.46 -1.27
N ALA A 90 -1.84 -4.13 -0.12
CA ALA A 90 -1.75 -5.58 -0.06
C ALA A 90 -2.89 -6.27 -0.83
N TYR A 91 -4.13 -5.77 -0.72
CA TYR A 91 -5.26 -6.26 -1.51
C TYR A 91 -5.11 -5.98 -3.01
N ALA A 92 -4.63 -4.81 -3.39
CA ALA A 92 -4.35 -4.50 -4.79
C ALA A 92 -3.30 -5.46 -5.38
N ALA A 93 -2.28 -5.81 -4.61
CA ALA A 93 -1.30 -6.80 -5.02
C ALA A 93 -1.90 -8.21 -5.11
N ALA A 94 -2.61 -8.67 -4.08
CA ALA A 94 -3.29 -9.96 -4.08
C ALA A 94 -4.31 -10.11 -5.22
N GLY A 95 -5.00 -9.02 -5.56
CA GLY A 95 -5.97 -8.97 -6.65
C GLY A 95 -5.37 -8.85 -8.05
N GLY A 96 -4.05 -8.80 -8.17
CA GLY A 96 -3.34 -8.73 -9.45
C GLY A 96 -3.33 -7.36 -10.12
N LEU A 97 -3.86 -6.31 -9.47
CA LEU A 97 -3.79 -4.93 -9.97
C LEU A 97 -2.35 -4.40 -9.94
N LEU A 98 -1.61 -4.75 -8.90
CA LEU A 98 -0.28 -4.20 -8.61
C LEU A 98 0.75 -5.32 -8.46
N SER A 99 1.66 -5.45 -9.42
CA SER A 99 2.81 -6.35 -9.24
C SER A 99 3.85 -5.73 -8.32
N THR A 100 4.60 -6.57 -7.61
CA THR A 100 5.71 -6.19 -6.72
C THR A 100 6.80 -5.46 -7.50
N GLU A 101 7.06 -5.87 -8.74
CA GLU A 101 7.97 -5.16 -9.65
C GLU A 101 7.47 -3.73 -9.91
N SER A 102 6.20 -3.56 -10.27
CA SER A 102 5.60 -2.25 -10.50
C SER A 102 5.63 -1.39 -9.23
N LEU A 103 5.32 -1.99 -8.08
CA LEU A 103 5.40 -1.31 -6.79
C LEU A 103 6.82 -0.83 -6.50
N VAL A 104 7.83 -1.69 -6.68
CA VAL A 104 9.24 -1.36 -6.49
C VAL A 104 9.66 -0.19 -7.39
N GLU A 105 9.31 -0.22 -8.68
CA GLU A 105 9.63 0.87 -9.61
C GLU A 105 8.95 2.18 -9.22
N ARG A 106 7.69 2.16 -8.77
CA ARG A 106 7.01 3.38 -8.31
C ARG A 106 7.55 3.94 -6.99
N LEU A 107 8.10 3.09 -6.12
CA LEU A 107 8.74 3.51 -4.87
C LEU A 107 10.20 3.92 -5.03
N ARG A 108 10.79 3.75 -6.22
CA ARG A 108 12.19 4.06 -6.53
C ARG A 108 12.40 5.57 -6.68
N VAL A 109 12.23 6.30 -5.58
CA VAL A 109 12.32 7.76 -5.53
C VAL A 109 13.12 8.23 -4.31
N LYS A 110 13.99 9.23 -4.52
CA LYS A 110 14.82 9.81 -3.46
C LYS A 110 14.09 10.87 -2.63
N ASP A 111 13.22 11.63 -3.28
CA ASP A 111 12.50 12.74 -2.64
C ASP A 111 11.27 12.25 -1.87
N ARG A 112 11.12 12.73 -0.63
CA ARG A 112 10.00 12.35 0.24
C ARG A 112 8.66 12.85 -0.29
N GLY A 113 8.61 14.05 -0.86
CA GLY A 113 7.39 14.60 -1.45
C GLY A 113 6.91 13.75 -2.63
N LYS A 114 7.82 13.38 -3.53
CA LYS A 114 7.55 12.47 -4.66
C LYS A 114 7.15 11.07 -4.20
N LEU A 115 7.73 10.56 -3.11
CA LEU A 115 7.31 9.26 -2.53
C LEU A 115 5.86 9.30 -2.03
N VAL A 116 5.47 10.39 -1.35
CA VAL A 116 4.08 10.58 -0.90
C VAL A 116 3.13 10.68 -2.09
N GLU A 117 3.53 11.37 -3.18
CA GLU A 117 2.73 11.42 -4.42
C GLU A 117 2.56 10.04 -5.05
N ALA A 118 3.64 9.28 -5.20
CA ALA A 118 3.61 7.93 -5.78
C ALA A 118 2.70 7.00 -4.98
N LEU A 119 2.82 7.01 -3.64
CA LEU A 119 1.95 6.25 -2.74
C LEU A 119 0.49 6.71 -2.86
N ALA A 120 0.23 8.02 -2.91
CA ALA A 120 -1.12 8.55 -3.05
C ALA A 120 -1.79 8.14 -4.38
N CYS A 121 -1.04 8.13 -5.48
CA CYS A 121 -1.52 7.63 -6.77
C CYS A 121 -1.86 6.14 -6.72
N LEU A 122 -0.96 5.31 -6.19
CA LEU A 122 -1.19 3.87 -5.99
C LEU A 122 -2.45 3.61 -5.14
N LEU A 123 -2.64 4.36 -4.05
CA LEU A 123 -3.81 4.24 -3.20
C LEU A 123 -5.11 4.61 -3.92
N LYS A 124 -5.12 5.67 -4.75
CA LYS A 124 -6.28 6.03 -5.56
C LYS A 124 -6.62 4.95 -6.59
N GLU A 125 -5.60 4.40 -7.25
CA GLU A 125 -5.75 3.31 -8.23
C GLU A 125 -6.32 2.06 -7.56
N ALA A 126 -5.74 1.63 -6.44
CA ALA A 126 -6.18 0.48 -5.67
C ALA A 126 -7.62 0.62 -5.17
N TYR A 127 -7.96 1.79 -4.61
CA TYR A 127 -9.29 2.05 -4.09
C TYR A 127 -10.36 2.02 -5.20
N ARG A 128 -10.10 2.68 -6.34
CA ARG A 128 -11.01 2.66 -7.51
C ARG A 128 -11.17 1.28 -8.12
N TRP A 129 -10.08 0.51 -8.17
CA TRP A 129 -10.13 -0.86 -8.68
C TRP A 129 -11.04 -1.73 -7.81
N LEU A 130 -10.98 -1.59 -6.48
CA LEU A 130 -11.92 -2.28 -5.59
C LEU A 130 -13.37 -1.79 -5.76
N GLU A 131 -13.61 -0.48 -5.90
CA GLU A 131 -14.97 0.06 -6.13
C GLU A 131 -15.59 -0.50 -7.41
N ASN A 132 -14.84 -0.57 -8.49
CA ASN A 132 -15.34 -1.05 -9.78
C ASN A 132 -15.48 -2.57 -9.85
N ALA A 133 -14.93 -3.30 -8.88
CA ALA A 133 -15.04 -4.74 -8.81
C ALA A 133 -16.26 -5.20 -7.99
N GLU A 134 -17.03 -4.27 -7.41
CA GLU A 134 -18.32 -4.53 -6.74
C GLU A 134 -19.53 -4.48 -7.71
N GLY A 135 -19.33 -4.05 -8.96
CA GLY A 135 -20.34 -4.06 -10.03
C GLY A 135 -20.13 -5.18 -11.03
#